data_AF-A0A3R7KNM5-F1
#
_entry.id   AF-A0A3R7KNM5-F1
#
_cell.length_a   1.000
_cell.length_b   1.000
_cell.length_c   1.000
_cell.angle_alpha   90.00
_cell.angle_beta   90.00
_cell.angle_gamma   90.00
#
_symmetry.space_group_name_H-M   'P 1'
#
loop_
_entity.id
_entity.type
_entity.pdbx_description
1 polymer ?
#
loop_
_entity_poly.entity_id
_entity_poly.type
_entity_poly.pdbx_seq_one_letter_code
_entity_poly.pdbx_strand_id
1 'polypeptide(L)'
;MATEQYDRLTESPQTGINRNALAMDERMQVQYLRVNRRSDQPPAYDGQFTTVYYLDGDERMAAKKFVEENRAQLKAIDFSHPDPVQRAVPREVYDWILHFLGERKLRKYQNIVYEQRRSGTEWVIDRDHFETYPNDRYRPTSTAAVAKAAPLESVYRDLGTVITESDLEAHDAIEGCETNVLEYYRVAGPFDCEPVISDGALAVKKRS
;
A
#
# COMPACT_ATOMS: atom_id res chain seq x y z
N MET A 1 13.79 31.37 -18.74
CA MET A 1 12.34 31.19 -18.95
C MET A 1 12.11 29.70 -19.06
N ALA A 2 11.11 29.19 -18.35
CA ALA A 2 10.75 27.79 -18.44
C ALA A 2 10.17 27.46 -19.83
N THR A 3 10.29 26.22 -20.27
CA THR A 3 9.66 25.75 -21.50
C THR A 3 8.18 25.47 -21.28
N GLU A 4 7.36 25.58 -22.32
CA GLU A 4 5.91 25.30 -22.23
C GLU A 4 5.61 23.88 -21.69
N GLN A 5 6.44 22.91 -22.05
CA GLN A 5 6.32 21.54 -21.54
C GLN A 5 6.60 21.46 -20.04
N TYR A 6 7.55 22.27 -19.54
CA TYR A 6 7.87 22.35 -18.12
C TYR A 6 6.78 23.08 -17.35
N ASP A 7 6.26 24.20 -17.86
CA ASP A 7 5.16 24.94 -17.24
C ASP A 7 3.94 24.04 -17.02
N ARG A 8 3.58 23.22 -18.01
CA ARG A 8 2.49 22.23 -17.86
C ARG A 8 2.75 21.20 -16.75
N LEU A 9 4.02 20.82 -16.53
CA LEU A 9 4.40 19.88 -15.47
C LEU A 9 4.40 20.53 -14.08
N THR A 10 4.61 21.84 -13.99
CA THR A 10 4.47 22.57 -12.71
C THR A 10 3.02 22.68 -12.25
N GLU A 11 2.06 22.63 -13.18
CA GLU A 11 0.64 22.64 -12.85
C GLU A 11 0.14 21.27 -12.38
N SER A 12 0.52 20.19 -13.08
CA SER A 12 0.16 18.82 -12.71
C SER A 12 0.90 17.79 -13.57
N PRO A 13 0.94 16.50 -13.14
CA PRO A 13 1.45 15.40 -13.95
C PRO A 13 0.77 15.27 -15.32
N GLN A 14 1.56 15.07 -16.37
CA GLN A 14 1.11 15.09 -17.77
C GLN A 14 1.42 13.79 -18.50
N THR A 15 0.69 13.53 -19.58
CA THR A 15 1.06 12.54 -20.60
C THR A 15 1.60 13.23 -21.85
N GLY A 16 2.32 12.49 -22.69
CA GLY A 16 2.76 12.99 -24.00
C GLY A 16 3.77 14.15 -23.96
N ILE A 17 4.50 14.31 -22.85
CA ILE A 17 5.55 15.34 -22.75
C ILE A 17 6.69 15.02 -23.72
N ASN A 18 6.99 15.97 -24.60
CA ASN A 18 8.18 15.88 -25.44
C ASN A 18 9.40 16.33 -24.65
N ARG A 19 10.13 15.36 -24.05
CA ARG A 19 11.35 15.65 -23.28
C ARG A 19 12.43 16.37 -24.09
N ASN A 20 12.45 16.22 -25.41
CA ASN A 20 13.43 16.91 -26.25
C ASN A 20 13.13 18.42 -26.42
N ALA A 21 11.92 18.87 -26.06
CA ALA A 21 11.55 20.27 -26.03
C ALA A 21 11.83 20.95 -24.68
N LEU A 22 12.18 20.19 -23.64
CA LEU A 22 12.60 20.71 -22.34
C LEU A 22 14.06 21.22 -22.39
N ALA A 23 14.38 22.22 -21.56
CA ALA A 23 15.75 22.64 -21.28
C ALA A 23 16.51 21.54 -20.49
N MET A 24 17.85 21.61 -20.45
CA MET A 24 18.66 20.55 -19.86
C MET A 24 18.42 20.37 -18.36
N ASP A 25 18.36 21.47 -17.62
CA ASP A 25 18.06 21.55 -16.20
C ASP A 25 16.63 21.10 -15.86
N GLU A 26 15.67 21.41 -16.72
CA GLU A 26 14.28 20.93 -16.61
C GLU A 26 14.21 19.41 -16.79
N ARG A 27 14.89 18.85 -17.79
CA ARG A 27 14.92 17.39 -18.04
C ARG A 27 15.42 16.57 -16.87
N MET A 28 16.31 17.15 -16.06
CA MET A 28 16.87 16.52 -14.87
C MET A 28 15.86 16.47 -13.72
N GLN A 29 14.88 17.38 -13.70
CA GLN A 29 13.82 17.42 -12.69
C GLN A 29 12.61 16.56 -13.07
N VAL A 30 12.40 16.32 -14.37
CA VAL A 30 11.28 15.51 -14.86
C VAL A 30 11.51 14.01 -14.61
N GLN A 31 10.61 13.44 -13.81
CA GLN A 31 10.45 12.01 -13.58
C GLN A 31 9.38 11.42 -14.52
N TYR A 32 9.31 10.08 -14.59
CA TYR A 32 8.28 9.40 -15.36
C TYR A 32 7.87 8.03 -14.80
N LEU A 33 6.59 7.72 -14.94
CA LEU A 33 6.01 6.41 -14.68
C LEU A 33 5.82 5.68 -16.00
N ARG A 34 6.58 4.61 -16.21
CA ARG A 34 6.54 3.82 -17.44
C ARG A 34 6.60 2.34 -17.12
N VAL A 35 5.57 1.61 -17.53
CA VAL A 35 5.52 0.15 -17.44
C VAL A 35 5.76 -0.42 -18.83
N ASN A 36 6.93 -1.03 -19.04
CA ASN A 36 7.27 -1.65 -20.31
C ASN A 36 6.67 -3.04 -20.42
N ARG A 37 6.17 -3.39 -21.61
CA ARG A 37 5.82 -4.77 -21.95
C ARG A 37 7.08 -5.64 -21.91
N ARG A 38 6.99 -6.80 -21.28
CA ARG A 38 8.03 -7.84 -21.40
C ARG A 38 7.72 -8.76 -22.57
N SER A 39 8.77 -9.27 -23.20
CA SER A 39 8.71 -10.17 -24.37
C SER A 39 8.09 -11.53 -24.08
N ASP A 40 7.91 -11.90 -22.81
CA ASP A 40 7.38 -13.19 -22.34
C ASP A 40 5.87 -13.17 -21.99
N GLN A 41 5.18 -12.04 -22.17
CA GLN A 41 3.74 -11.95 -21.88
C GLN A 41 2.85 -12.30 -23.09
N PRO A 42 1.81 -13.15 -22.88
CA PRO A 42 0.90 -13.57 -23.94
C PRO A 42 0.12 -12.39 -24.57
N PRO A 43 -0.26 -12.51 -25.86
CA PRO A 43 -0.75 -11.41 -26.69
C PRO A 43 -2.14 -10.87 -26.32
N ALA A 44 -2.81 -11.39 -25.29
CA ALA A 44 -4.05 -10.82 -24.76
C ALA A 44 -3.84 -9.45 -24.08
N TYR A 45 -2.59 -9.00 -23.97
CA TYR A 45 -2.19 -7.67 -23.52
C TYR A 45 -1.73 -6.83 -24.73
N ASP A 46 -2.59 -5.95 -25.22
CA ASP A 46 -2.39 -5.18 -26.46
C ASP A 46 -1.84 -3.76 -26.25
N GLY A 47 -2.09 -3.13 -25.10
CA GLY A 47 -1.76 -1.72 -24.86
C GLY A 47 -0.50 -1.51 -24.03
N GLN A 48 0.52 -0.87 -24.60
CA GLN A 48 1.57 -0.22 -23.81
C GLN A 48 0.92 0.78 -22.85
N PHE A 49 1.29 0.75 -21.57
CA PHE A 49 0.83 1.76 -20.62
C PHE A 49 1.23 3.16 -21.09
N THR A 50 0.29 4.09 -21.04
CA THR A 50 0.55 5.50 -21.25
C THR A 50 1.53 5.98 -20.21
N THR A 51 2.66 6.55 -20.67
CA THR A 51 3.69 7.10 -19.79
C THR A 51 3.21 8.42 -19.19
N VAL A 52 3.34 8.56 -17.87
CA VAL A 52 3.05 9.80 -17.14
C VAL A 52 4.36 10.45 -16.73
N TYR A 53 4.49 11.75 -16.97
CA TYR A 53 5.62 12.58 -16.59
C TYR A 53 5.20 13.48 -15.43
N TYR A 54 6.11 13.71 -14.49
CA TYR A 54 5.84 14.48 -13.28
C TYR A 54 7.13 15.09 -12.73
N LEU A 55 7.01 16.03 -11.79
CA LEU A 55 8.14 16.60 -11.06
C LEU A 55 8.30 15.90 -9.71
N ASP A 56 9.51 15.90 -9.16
CA ASP A 56 9.78 15.32 -7.84
C ASP A 56 8.83 15.89 -6.77
N GLY A 57 8.24 15.03 -5.94
CA GLY A 57 7.21 15.39 -4.95
C GLY A 57 5.76 15.25 -5.43
N ASP A 58 5.52 15.05 -6.73
CA ASP A 58 4.17 14.83 -7.29
C ASP A 58 3.77 13.35 -7.39
N GLU A 59 4.44 12.43 -6.69
CA GLU A 59 4.27 10.96 -6.84
C GLU A 59 2.80 10.53 -6.71
N ARG A 60 2.09 11.11 -5.74
CA ARG A 60 0.68 10.82 -5.50
C ARG A 60 -0.19 11.26 -6.67
N MET A 61 0.03 12.46 -7.19
CA MET A 61 -0.73 12.98 -8.33
C MET A 61 -0.36 12.23 -9.62
N ALA A 62 0.90 11.84 -9.77
CA ALA A 62 1.38 11.05 -10.89
C ALA A 62 0.74 9.66 -10.90
N ALA A 63 0.67 9.01 -9.74
CA ALA A 63 -0.04 7.74 -9.58
C ALA A 63 -1.54 7.86 -9.92
N LYS A 64 -2.19 8.94 -9.46
CA LYS A 64 -3.60 9.21 -9.80
C LYS A 64 -3.80 9.35 -11.31
N LYS A 65 -3.00 10.19 -11.95
CA LYS A 65 -3.04 10.40 -13.41
C LYS A 65 -2.76 9.10 -14.16
N PHE A 66 -1.77 8.32 -13.70
CA PHE A 66 -1.46 7.01 -14.28
C PHE A 66 -2.64 6.05 -14.22
N VAL A 67 -3.37 6.02 -13.09
CA VAL A 67 -4.59 5.23 -12.96
C VAL A 67 -5.70 5.72 -13.87
N GLU A 68 -5.92 7.03 -13.98
CA GLU A 68 -6.93 7.61 -14.85
C GLU A 68 -6.71 7.22 -16.33
N GLU A 69 -5.47 7.35 -16.81
CA GLU A 69 -5.10 7.09 -18.20
C GLU A 69 -5.06 5.60 -18.55
N ASN A 70 -4.80 4.73 -17.58
CA ASN A 70 -4.57 3.31 -17.79
C ASN A 70 -5.59 2.41 -17.08
N ARG A 71 -6.73 2.96 -16.66
CA ARG A 71 -7.68 2.26 -15.78
C ARG A 71 -8.16 0.92 -16.35
N ALA A 72 -8.43 0.86 -17.66
CA ALA A 72 -8.95 -0.35 -18.31
C ALA A 72 -7.92 -1.49 -18.24
N GLN A 73 -6.66 -1.19 -18.59
CA GLN A 73 -5.55 -2.15 -18.55
C GLN A 73 -5.21 -2.56 -17.11
N LEU A 74 -5.23 -1.61 -16.17
CA LEU A 74 -4.98 -1.89 -14.76
C LEU A 74 -6.03 -2.82 -14.16
N LYS A 75 -7.32 -2.65 -14.52
CA LYS A 75 -8.40 -3.53 -14.04
C LYS A 75 -8.29 -4.97 -14.53
N ALA A 76 -7.54 -5.22 -15.60
CA ALA A 76 -7.30 -6.57 -16.12
C ALA A 76 -6.16 -7.30 -15.38
N ILE A 77 -5.43 -6.61 -14.50
CA ILE A 77 -4.33 -7.19 -13.72
C ILE A 77 -4.86 -7.76 -12.41
N ASP A 78 -4.40 -8.96 -12.08
CA ASP A 78 -4.55 -9.52 -10.74
C ASP A 78 -3.41 -9.01 -9.83
N PHE A 79 -3.76 -8.10 -8.92
CA PHE A 79 -2.82 -7.51 -7.95
C PHE A 79 -2.62 -8.35 -6.68
N SER A 80 -3.22 -9.55 -6.60
CA SER A 80 -2.95 -10.46 -5.47
C SER A 80 -1.59 -11.18 -5.57
N HIS A 81 -0.95 -11.08 -6.74
CA HIS A 81 0.36 -11.66 -7.03
C HIS A 81 1.34 -10.59 -7.52
N PRO A 82 2.66 -10.86 -7.52
CA PRO A 82 3.64 -9.93 -8.09
C PRO A 82 3.31 -9.58 -9.54
N ASP A 83 3.06 -8.30 -9.81
CA ASP A 83 2.59 -7.81 -11.10
C ASP A 83 3.63 -6.93 -11.84
N PRO A 84 3.42 -6.66 -13.14
CA PRO A 84 4.34 -5.84 -13.93
C PRO A 84 4.50 -4.40 -13.46
N VAL A 85 3.45 -3.81 -12.88
CA VAL A 85 3.45 -2.43 -12.38
C VAL A 85 4.33 -2.35 -11.13
N GLN A 86 4.22 -3.30 -10.21
CA GLN A 86 5.01 -3.34 -8.96
C GLN A 86 6.52 -3.21 -9.20
N ARG A 87 7.03 -3.83 -10.28
CA ARG A 87 8.46 -3.82 -10.61
C ARG A 87 8.91 -2.61 -11.42
N ALA A 88 7.97 -1.90 -12.03
CA ALA A 88 8.24 -0.86 -13.01
C ALA A 88 8.19 0.55 -12.42
N VAL A 89 7.57 0.73 -11.26
CA VAL A 89 7.44 2.04 -10.60
C VAL A 89 8.00 1.98 -9.18
N PRO A 90 8.41 3.11 -8.60
CA PRO A 90 8.80 3.18 -7.19
C PRO A 90 7.71 2.62 -6.27
N ARG A 91 8.11 1.98 -5.17
CA ARG A 91 7.16 1.27 -4.32
C ARG A 91 6.04 2.17 -3.78
N GLU A 92 6.37 3.42 -3.45
CA GLU A 92 5.39 4.39 -2.94
C GLU A 92 4.37 4.81 -4.00
N VAL A 93 4.81 4.95 -5.26
CA VAL A 93 3.93 5.19 -6.40
C VAL A 93 3.01 3.99 -6.63
N TYR A 94 3.56 2.78 -6.59
CA TYR A 94 2.76 1.55 -6.73
C TYR A 94 1.67 1.46 -5.65
N ASP A 95 2.06 1.77 -4.41
CA ASP A 95 1.17 1.87 -3.27
C ASP A 95 0.02 2.88 -3.50
N TRP A 96 0.28 4.03 -4.14
CA TRP A 96 -0.77 4.98 -4.53
C TRP A 96 -1.64 4.50 -5.70
N ILE A 97 -1.05 3.81 -6.68
CA ILE A 97 -1.80 3.21 -7.80
C ILE A 97 -2.84 2.23 -7.26
N LEU A 98 -2.44 1.32 -6.36
CA LEU A 98 -3.37 0.38 -5.71
C LEU A 98 -4.48 1.11 -4.94
N HIS A 99 -4.15 2.23 -4.29
CA HIS A 99 -5.13 3.03 -3.56
C HIS A 99 -6.19 3.63 -4.51
N PHE A 100 -5.78 4.26 -5.62
CA PHE A 100 -6.71 4.87 -6.57
C PHE A 100 -7.51 3.85 -7.40
N LEU A 101 -7.04 2.61 -7.48
CA LEU A 101 -7.80 1.49 -8.03
C LEU A 101 -8.82 0.91 -7.05
N GLY A 102 -8.72 1.23 -5.75
CA GLY A 102 -9.51 0.61 -4.70
C GLY A 102 -9.04 -0.81 -4.33
N GLU A 103 -7.84 -1.21 -4.76
CA GLU A 103 -7.22 -2.49 -4.43
C GLU A 103 -6.67 -2.53 -2.99
N ARG A 104 -6.58 -1.35 -2.36
CA ARG A 104 -6.25 -1.22 -0.94
C ARG A 104 -6.99 -0.06 -0.28
N LYS A 105 -7.21 -0.20 1.02
CA LYS A 105 -7.63 0.87 1.93
C LYS A 105 -6.64 0.94 3.08
N LEU A 106 -6.19 2.14 3.41
CA LEU A 106 -5.16 2.36 4.42
C LEU A 106 -5.66 3.35 5.49
N ARG A 107 -5.37 3.04 6.74
CA ARG A 107 -5.60 3.92 7.89
C ARG A 107 -4.32 3.98 8.72
N LYS A 108 -3.83 5.19 8.97
CA LYS A 108 -2.68 5.42 9.87
C LYS A 108 -3.20 5.76 11.25
N TYR A 109 -2.71 5.06 12.25
CA TYR A 109 -2.88 5.37 13.67
C TYR A 109 -1.57 5.95 14.20
N GLN A 110 -1.48 6.14 15.53
CA GLN A 110 -0.28 6.71 16.13
C GLN A 110 0.95 5.82 15.91
N ASN A 111 0.86 4.54 16.25
CA ASN A 111 2.00 3.61 16.23
C ASN A 111 1.93 2.56 15.12
N ILE A 112 0.77 2.41 14.47
CA ILE A 112 0.55 1.38 13.47
C ILE A 112 -0.12 1.93 12.23
N VAL A 113 0.01 1.20 11.13
CA VAL A 113 -0.72 1.37 9.88
C VAL A 113 -1.54 0.11 9.66
N TYR A 114 -2.86 0.28 9.57
CA TYR A 114 -3.76 -0.78 9.13
C TYR A 114 -4.03 -0.64 7.65
N GLU A 115 -3.94 -1.76 6.95
CA GLU A 115 -4.27 -1.84 5.54
C GLU A 115 -5.15 -3.05 5.24
N GLN A 116 -6.19 -2.83 4.44
CA GLN A 116 -7.04 -3.87 3.90
C GLN A 116 -6.88 -3.93 2.38
N ARG A 117 -6.51 -5.11 1.86
CA ARG A 117 -6.46 -5.41 0.42
C ARG A 117 -7.83 -5.88 -0.06
N ARG A 118 -8.14 -5.67 -1.34
CA ARG A 118 -9.38 -6.17 -1.96
C ARG A 118 -9.50 -7.70 -1.92
N SER A 119 -8.38 -8.42 -1.91
CA SER A 119 -8.33 -9.87 -1.72
C SER A 119 -8.84 -10.33 -0.35
N GLY A 120 -9.05 -9.42 0.60
CA GLY A 120 -9.39 -9.73 1.99
C GLY A 120 -8.17 -9.82 2.91
N THR A 121 -6.95 -9.72 2.39
CA THR A 121 -5.73 -9.68 3.20
C THR A 121 -5.67 -8.38 4.02
N GLU A 122 -5.46 -8.51 5.32
CA GLU A 122 -5.29 -7.37 6.22
C GLU A 122 -3.87 -7.33 6.78
N TRP A 123 -3.28 -6.14 6.81
CA TRP A 123 -1.94 -5.89 7.34
C TRP A 123 -2.04 -4.92 8.51
N VAL A 124 -1.27 -5.21 9.56
CA VAL A 124 -1.02 -4.29 10.66
C VAL A 124 0.47 -4.11 10.82
N ILE A 125 0.97 -2.95 10.43
CA ILE A 125 2.40 -2.68 10.28
C ILE A 125 2.79 -1.58 11.26
N ASP A 126 3.93 -1.72 11.92
CA ASP A 126 4.54 -0.64 12.69
C ASP A 126 4.67 0.61 11.81
N ARG A 127 4.30 1.77 12.34
CA ARG A 127 4.20 2.98 11.51
C ARG A 127 5.56 3.49 11.07
N ASP A 128 6.55 3.46 11.94
CA ASP A 128 7.90 3.92 11.61
C ASP A 128 8.52 3.01 10.57
N HIS A 129 8.33 1.69 10.69
CA HIS A 129 8.72 0.72 9.68
C HIS A 129 8.02 0.97 8.35
N PHE A 130 6.71 1.23 8.39
CA PHE A 130 5.94 1.53 7.19
C PHE A 130 6.49 2.78 6.48
N GLU A 131 6.79 3.84 7.20
CA GLU A 131 7.23 5.11 6.61
C GLU A 131 8.70 5.05 6.15
N THR A 132 9.56 4.30 6.86
CA THR A 132 11.01 4.27 6.60
C THR A 132 11.44 3.23 5.56
N TYR A 133 10.76 2.08 5.48
CA TYR A 133 11.20 0.93 4.68
C TYR A 133 10.16 0.53 3.64
N PRO A 134 9.92 1.35 2.59
CA PRO A 134 8.85 1.10 1.62
C PRO A 134 8.91 -0.28 0.97
N ASN A 135 10.11 -0.76 0.66
CA ASN A 135 10.32 -2.05 -0.01
C ASN A 135 10.11 -3.27 0.91
N ASP A 136 10.17 -3.09 2.23
CA ASP A 136 10.10 -4.17 3.23
C ASP A 136 8.85 -4.08 4.12
N ARG A 137 7.86 -3.27 3.72
CA ARG A 137 6.57 -3.09 4.44
C ARG A 137 5.79 -4.39 4.64
N TYR A 138 5.77 -5.26 3.62
CA TYR A 138 4.81 -6.37 3.51
C TYR A 138 5.51 -7.72 3.63
N ARG A 139 6.03 -7.99 4.83
CA ARG A 139 6.55 -9.30 5.21
C ARG A 139 6.10 -9.56 6.66
N PRO A 140 5.58 -10.75 6.99
CA PRO A 140 5.28 -11.09 8.37
C PRO A 140 6.60 -11.17 9.17
N THR A 141 6.80 -10.23 10.09
CA THR A 141 8.00 -10.07 10.91
C THR A 141 7.60 -9.47 12.26
N SER A 142 8.56 -9.20 13.13
CA SER A 142 8.34 -8.44 14.37
C SER A 142 7.82 -7.01 14.17
N THR A 143 7.83 -6.47 12.95
CA THR A 143 7.31 -5.12 12.65
C THR A 143 5.99 -5.14 11.86
N ALA A 144 5.49 -6.31 11.47
CA ALA A 144 4.29 -6.42 10.67
C ALA A 144 3.58 -7.75 10.88
N ALA A 145 2.27 -7.67 11.15
CA ALA A 145 1.37 -8.81 11.11
C ALA A 145 0.51 -8.80 9.86
N VAL A 146 0.11 -9.99 9.43
CA VAL A 146 -0.83 -10.20 8.33
C VAL A 146 -1.92 -11.17 8.76
N ALA A 147 -3.16 -10.86 8.38
CA ALA A 147 -4.30 -11.75 8.47
C ALA A 147 -4.76 -12.14 7.05
N LYS A 148 -4.67 -13.43 6.71
CA LYS A 148 -4.99 -13.94 5.35
C LYS A 148 -6.22 -14.84 5.31
N ALA A 149 -6.38 -15.71 6.30
CA ALA A 149 -7.45 -16.71 6.31
C ALA A 149 -8.78 -16.18 6.87
N ALA A 150 -8.72 -15.12 7.69
CA ALA A 150 -9.89 -14.48 8.27
C ALA A 150 -9.62 -12.98 8.49
N PRO A 151 -10.63 -12.11 8.38
CA PRO A 151 -10.52 -10.71 8.81
C PRO A 151 -10.24 -10.61 10.31
N LEU A 152 -9.50 -9.58 10.73
CA LEU A 152 -9.16 -9.32 12.14
C LEU A 152 -10.41 -9.16 13.02
N GLU A 153 -11.52 -8.69 12.47
CA GLU A 153 -12.80 -8.64 13.18
C GLU A 153 -13.35 -10.04 13.52
N SER A 154 -13.15 -11.03 12.65
CA SER A 154 -13.53 -12.41 12.97
C SER A 154 -12.62 -12.98 14.05
N VAL A 155 -11.30 -12.84 13.87
CA VAL A 155 -10.30 -13.29 14.84
C VAL A 155 -10.60 -12.72 16.23
N TYR A 156 -10.86 -11.41 16.31
CA TYR A 156 -11.24 -10.76 17.54
C TYR A 156 -12.48 -11.40 18.18
N ARG A 157 -13.54 -11.69 17.41
CA ARG A 157 -14.78 -12.29 17.95
C ARG A 157 -14.58 -13.73 18.41
N ASP A 158 -13.78 -14.50 17.69
CA ASP A 158 -13.56 -15.93 17.90
C ASP A 158 -12.72 -16.20 19.17
N LEU A 159 -11.85 -15.26 19.55
CA LEU A 159 -11.02 -15.37 20.75
C LEU A 159 -11.79 -15.08 22.06
N GLY A 160 -11.17 -15.39 23.19
CA GLY A 160 -11.74 -15.24 24.53
C GLY A 160 -12.02 -13.79 24.95
N THR A 161 -12.41 -13.61 26.21
CA THR A 161 -12.64 -12.28 26.82
C THR A 161 -11.34 -11.50 26.98
N VAL A 162 -10.26 -12.18 27.34
CA VAL A 162 -8.89 -11.63 27.33
C VAL A 162 -8.20 -12.24 26.12
N ILE A 163 -7.55 -11.38 25.33
CA ILE A 163 -6.78 -11.75 24.14
C ILE A 163 -5.33 -11.37 24.41
N THR A 164 -4.47 -12.38 24.44
CA THR A 164 -3.02 -12.26 24.65
C THR A 164 -2.26 -12.39 23.33
N GLU A 165 -0.95 -12.13 23.35
CA GLU A 165 -0.08 -12.41 22.21
C GLU A 165 -0.09 -13.90 21.85
N SER A 166 -0.03 -14.79 22.85
CA SER A 166 -0.06 -16.24 22.63
C SER A 166 -1.36 -16.73 22.00
N ASP A 167 -2.50 -16.08 22.29
CA ASP A 167 -3.77 -16.41 21.64
C ASP A 167 -3.75 -16.08 20.14
N LEU A 168 -3.06 -14.99 19.76
CA LEU A 168 -2.91 -14.57 18.37
C LEU A 168 -1.86 -15.41 17.64
N GLU A 169 -0.75 -15.73 18.29
CA GLU A 169 0.30 -16.61 17.76
C GLU A 169 -0.26 -18.01 17.46
N ALA A 170 -1.14 -18.53 18.31
CA ALA A 170 -1.80 -19.81 18.12
C ALA A 170 -2.93 -19.79 17.08
N HIS A 171 -3.33 -18.61 16.58
CA HIS A 171 -4.46 -18.48 15.67
C HIS A 171 -4.01 -18.58 14.21
N ASP A 172 -4.42 -19.64 13.50
CA ASP A 172 -4.01 -19.98 12.12
C ASP A 172 -4.15 -18.86 11.07
N ALA A 173 -5.01 -17.87 11.33
CA ALA A 173 -5.20 -16.73 10.43
C ALA A 173 -4.11 -15.65 10.52
N ILE A 174 -3.37 -15.59 11.63
CA ILE A 174 -2.41 -14.52 11.96
C ILE A 174 -0.99 -15.02 11.75
N GLU A 175 -0.16 -14.15 11.18
CA GLU A 175 1.28 -14.39 10.98
C GLU A 175 2.02 -13.07 11.19
N GLY A 176 3.09 -13.04 12.01
CA GLY A 176 3.98 -11.89 12.14
C GLY A 176 4.03 -11.29 13.55
N CYS A 177 3.65 -10.02 13.71
CA CYS A 177 3.73 -9.29 14.99
C CYS A 177 2.38 -9.17 15.69
N GLU A 178 2.14 -10.03 16.68
CA GLU A 178 0.90 -10.10 17.45
C GLU A 178 0.67 -8.81 18.26
N THR A 179 1.73 -8.21 18.80
CA THR A 179 1.66 -6.94 19.54
C THR A 179 1.04 -5.82 18.69
N ASN A 180 1.35 -5.77 17.39
CA ASN A 180 0.75 -4.81 16.48
C ASN A 180 -0.75 -5.06 16.30
N VAL A 181 -1.19 -6.33 16.26
CA VAL A 181 -2.61 -6.69 16.19
C VAL A 181 -3.35 -6.29 17.48
N LEU A 182 -2.74 -6.52 18.65
CA LEU A 182 -3.30 -6.05 19.93
C LEU A 182 -3.41 -4.52 19.97
N GLU A 183 -2.39 -3.81 19.52
CA GLU A 183 -2.43 -2.35 19.38
C GLU A 183 -3.55 -1.92 18.43
N TYR A 184 -3.76 -2.64 17.32
CA TYR A 184 -4.87 -2.38 16.41
C TYR A 184 -6.22 -2.52 17.08
N TYR A 185 -6.46 -3.61 17.82
CA TYR A 185 -7.70 -3.75 18.58
C TYR A 185 -7.89 -2.60 19.57
N ARG A 186 -6.82 -2.17 20.25
CA ARG A 186 -6.88 -1.08 21.23
C ARG A 186 -7.24 0.27 20.61
N VAL A 187 -6.72 0.58 19.42
CA VAL A 187 -6.83 1.94 18.83
C VAL A 187 -7.87 2.04 17.72
N ALA A 188 -8.26 0.93 17.10
CA ALA A 188 -9.28 0.93 16.08
C ALA A 188 -10.66 0.95 16.75
N GLY A 189 -11.43 2.01 16.48
CA GLY A 189 -12.77 2.20 17.04
C GLY A 189 -13.82 1.08 16.84
N PRO A 190 -13.68 0.11 15.92
CA PRO A 190 -14.62 -1.03 15.85
C PRO A 190 -14.54 -2.02 17.01
N PHE A 191 -13.46 -2.04 17.79
CA PHE A 191 -13.25 -3.03 18.84
C PHE A 191 -13.55 -2.44 20.22
N ASP A 192 -14.44 -3.08 20.96
CA ASP A 192 -14.78 -2.64 22.31
C ASP A 192 -13.92 -3.37 23.33
N CYS A 193 -12.71 -2.86 23.55
CA CYS A 193 -11.77 -3.43 24.51
C CYS A 193 -10.94 -2.38 25.24
N GLU A 194 -10.29 -2.82 26.31
CA GLU A 194 -9.31 -2.05 27.06
C GLU A 194 -7.97 -2.80 27.17
N PRO A 195 -6.84 -2.09 27.21
CA PRO A 195 -5.54 -2.71 27.44
C PRO A 195 -5.46 -3.25 28.87
N VAL A 196 -4.92 -4.45 29.03
CA VAL A 196 -4.65 -5.09 30.32
C VAL A 196 -3.27 -5.74 30.28
N ILE A 197 -2.76 -6.14 31.44
CA ILE A 197 -1.56 -6.98 31.56
C ILE A 197 -2.01 -8.39 31.93
N SER A 198 -1.59 -9.38 31.14
CA SER A 198 -1.80 -10.81 31.41
C SER A 198 -0.45 -11.51 31.34
N ASP A 199 -0.12 -12.31 32.36
CA ASP A 199 1.14 -13.06 32.43
C ASP A 199 2.41 -12.21 32.19
N GLY A 200 2.35 -10.93 32.58
CA GLY A 200 3.46 -9.97 32.43
C GLY A 200 3.59 -9.36 31.03
N ALA A 201 2.71 -9.70 30.08
CA ALA A 201 2.69 -9.17 28.73
C ALA A 201 1.45 -8.30 28.46
N LEU A 202 1.50 -7.51 27.39
CA LEU A 202 0.36 -6.73 26.92
C LEU A 202 -0.73 -7.68 26.41
N ALA A 203 -1.97 -7.36 26.77
CA ALA A 203 -3.17 -8.04 26.29
C ALA A 203 -4.30 -7.02 26.12
N VAL A 204 -5.39 -7.42 25.46
CA VAL A 204 -6.63 -6.65 25.42
C VAL A 204 -7.77 -7.44 26.05
N LYS A 205 -8.64 -6.75 26.79
CA LYS A 205 -9.84 -7.33 27.39
C LYS A 205 -11.08 -6.73 26.74
N LYS A 206 -11.95 -7.59 26.20
CA LYS A 206 -13.26 -7.19 25.65
C LYS A 206 -14.12 -6.57 26.76
N ARG A 207 -14.81 -5.48 26.44
CA ARG A 207 -15.82 -4.91 27.32
C ARG A 207 -17.14 -5.66 27.11
N SER A 208 -17.82 -5.94 28.23
CA SER A 208 -19.08 -6.67 28.29
C SER A 208 -20.26 -5.82 27.86
#